data_AF-A0A383WIB6-F1
#
_entry.id   AF-A0A383WIB6-F1
#
_cell.length_a   1.000
_cell.length_b   1.000
_cell.length_c   1.000
_cell.angle_alpha   90.00
_cell.angle_beta   90.00
_cell.angle_gamma   90.00
#
_symmetry.space_group_name_H-M   'P 1'
#
loop_
_entity.id
_entity.type
_entity.pdbx_description
1 polymer ?
#
loop_
_entity_poly.entity_id
_entity_poly.type
_entity_poly.pdbx_seq_one_letter_code
_entity_poly.pdbx_strand_id
1 'polypeptide(L)'
;MTGSAGQDGSSIEVCFVDPRTVLQQENLQGLLGDAKQHTRMTVPAALLPQLSKGVMELGDADDPLNAWYFGAKDELFAYRLMGQHATMSGFAAIIELEQLQAIASGSAAATAGLPAWPDFKADLQEGRLHFPSVRSPFLFAGTVLDAPAAAVYQLKKEGQVVGVAISSEATEL
;
A
#
# COMPACT_ATOMS: atom_id res chain seq x y z
N MET A 1 30.95 20.68 22.86
CA MET A 1 29.47 20.67 22.91
C MET A 1 28.97 20.67 21.48
N THR A 2 28.87 19.49 20.86
CA THR A 2 28.34 19.31 19.52
C THR A 2 26.84 19.07 19.65
N GLY A 3 26.04 20.05 19.23
CA GLY A 3 24.59 19.93 19.20
C GLY A 3 24.18 18.92 18.15
N SER A 4 23.59 17.81 18.60
CA SER A 4 22.80 16.91 17.76
C SER A 4 21.51 17.62 17.37
N ALA A 5 21.49 18.20 16.17
CA ALA A 5 20.28 18.71 15.55
C ALA A 5 19.28 17.55 15.37
N GLY A 6 18.04 17.79 15.82
CA GLY A 6 16.99 16.80 15.91
C GLY A 6 16.57 16.20 14.56
N GLN A 7 16.34 14.89 14.59
CA GLN A 7 15.34 14.26 13.73
C GLN A 7 14.22 13.85 14.68
N ASP A 8 13.10 14.58 14.64
CA ASP A 8 11.84 14.06 15.15
C ASP A 8 11.47 12.87 14.26
N GLY A 9 12.00 11.69 14.63
CA GLY A 9 11.89 10.41 13.94
C GLY A 9 10.52 9.79 14.13
N SER A 10 9.46 10.53 13.83
CA SER A 10 8.12 9.96 13.84
C SER A 10 8.03 8.91 12.74
N SER A 11 7.67 7.70 13.17
CA SER A 11 7.42 6.57 12.30
C SER A 11 5.91 6.33 12.25
N ILE A 12 5.40 5.94 11.08
CA ILE A 12 3.98 5.75 10.83
C ILE A 12 3.79 4.31 10.35
N GLU A 13 2.77 3.64 10.86
CA GLU A 13 2.41 2.30 10.39
C GLU A 13 1.43 2.40 9.22
N VAL A 14 1.78 1.73 8.12
CA VAL A 14 0.93 1.60 6.94
C VAL A 14 0.64 0.13 6.66
N CYS A 15 -0.50 -0.10 6.04
CA CYS A 15 -0.95 -1.39 5.56
C CYS A 15 -1.06 -1.38 4.04
N PHE A 16 -0.68 -2.51 3.46
CA PHE A 16 -0.86 -2.84 2.06
C PHE A 16 -1.96 -3.88 1.96
N VAL A 17 -2.98 -3.61 1.16
CA VAL A 17 -4.24 -4.36 1.15
C VAL A 17 -4.89 -4.33 -0.23
N ASP A 18 -5.78 -5.28 -0.48
CA ASP A 18 -6.76 -5.13 -1.55
C ASP A 18 -7.79 -4.03 -1.18
N PRO A 19 -7.96 -2.97 -2.00
CA PRO A 19 -8.90 -1.90 -1.70
C PRO A 19 -10.36 -2.39 -1.62
N ARG A 20 -10.73 -3.46 -2.34
CA ARG A 20 -12.07 -4.04 -2.29
C ARG A 20 -12.38 -4.59 -0.90
N THR A 21 -11.40 -5.20 -0.24
CA THR A 21 -11.56 -5.76 1.12
C THR A 21 -11.87 -4.67 2.14
N VAL A 22 -11.32 -3.47 1.95
CA VAL A 22 -11.59 -2.31 2.82
C VAL A 22 -12.93 -1.64 2.52
N LEU A 23 -13.29 -1.52 1.24
CA LEU A 23 -14.49 -0.80 0.81
C LEU A 23 -15.79 -1.65 0.85
N GLN A 24 -15.68 -2.98 0.95
CA GLN A 24 -16.84 -3.87 1.12
C GLN A 24 -16.89 -4.39 2.56
N GLN A 25 -17.86 -3.91 3.34
CA GLN A 25 -17.94 -4.18 4.79
C GLN A 25 -18.00 -5.68 5.14
N GLU A 26 -18.61 -6.50 4.29
CA GLU A 26 -18.67 -7.95 4.43
C GLU A 26 -17.28 -8.62 4.44
N ASN A 27 -16.28 -7.99 3.82
CA ASN A 27 -14.90 -8.48 3.75
C ASN A 27 -13.99 -7.91 4.85
N LEU A 28 -14.46 -6.95 5.66
CA LEU A 28 -13.68 -6.34 6.74
C LEU A 28 -13.49 -7.27 7.93
N GLN A 29 -14.39 -8.25 8.11
CA GLN A 29 -14.31 -9.19 9.23
C GLN A 29 -13.01 -10.01 9.15
N GLY A 30 -12.18 -9.91 10.19
CA GLY A 30 -10.93 -10.65 10.26
C GLY A 30 -9.76 -10.05 9.46
N LEU A 31 -9.95 -8.94 8.74
CA LEU A 31 -8.90 -8.29 7.94
C LEU A 31 -7.62 -8.05 8.73
N LEU A 32 -7.72 -7.49 9.93
CA LEU A 32 -6.56 -7.22 10.79
C LEU A 32 -5.99 -8.46 11.49
N GLY A 33 -6.72 -9.56 11.53
CA GLY A 33 -6.31 -10.82 12.14
C GLY A 33 -5.72 -11.83 11.14
N ASP A 34 -5.97 -11.66 9.85
CA ASP A 34 -5.45 -12.52 8.79
C ASP A 34 -4.26 -11.85 8.07
N ALA A 35 -3.07 -12.36 8.34
CA ALA A 35 -1.83 -11.90 7.71
C ALA A 35 -1.79 -12.11 6.18
N LYS A 36 -2.69 -12.92 5.61
CA LYS A 36 -2.81 -13.08 4.16
C LYS A 36 -3.61 -11.96 3.49
N GLN A 37 -4.35 -11.16 4.26
CA GLN A 37 -5.21 -10.10 3.73
C GLN A 37 -4.53 -8.73 3.74
N HIS A 38 -3.42 -8.60 4.48
CA HIS A 38 -2.69 -7.34 4.57
C HIS A 38 -1.22 -7.56 4.89
N THR A 39 -0.37 -6.68 4.40
CA THR A 39 1.03 -6.56 4.86
C THR A 39 1.20 -5.26 5.64
N ARG A 40 1.91 -5.29 6.77
CA ARG A 40 2.20 -4.09 7.58
C ARG A 40 3.64 -3.64 7.39
N MET A 41 3.85 -2.33 7.41
CA MET A 41 5.19 -1.74 7.41
C MET A 41 5.21 -0.47 8.26
N THR A 42 6.30 -0.30 9.00
CA THR A 42 6.62 0.98 9.64
C THR A 42 7.49 1.80 8.71
N VAL A 43 7.04 3.01 8.34
CA VAL A 43 7.76 3.93 7.47
C VAL A 43 8.08 5.23 8.19
N PRO A 44 9.20 5.92 7.90
CA PRO A 44 9.44 7.26 8.37
C PRO A 44 8.36 8.22 7.88
N ALA A 45 7.95 9.19 8.71
CA ALA A 45 6.94 10.19 8.31
C ALA A 45 7.32 10.95 7.04
N ALA A 46 8.62 11.15 6.78
CA ALA A 46 9.12 11.77 5.55
C ALA A 46 8.83 10.98 4.27
N LEU A 47 8.59 9.66 4.37
CA LEU A 47 8.23 8.81 3.25
C LEU A 47 6.73 8.84 2.94
N LEU A 48 5.88 9.19 3.92
CA LEU A 48 4.42 9.15 3.80
C LEU A 48 3.89 9.93 2.57
N PRO A 49 4.32 11.18 2.28
CA PRO A 49 3.83 11.91 1.10
C PRO A 49 4.30 11.33 -0.24
N GLN A 50 5.28 10.42 -0.21
CA GLN A 50 5.82 9.75 -1.40
C GLN A 50 5.04 8.46 -1.70
N LEU A 51 4.37 7.88 -0.70
CA LEU A 51 3.53 6.70 -0.89
C LEU A 51 2.32 6.96 -1.79
N SER A 52 1.94 8.23 -2.03
CA SER A 52 0.89 8.58 -2.98
C SER A 52 1.37 8.78 -4.42
N LYS A 53 2.68 8.69 -4.66
CA LYS A 53 3.34 9.03 -5.93
C LYS A 53 3.96 7.79 -6.58
N GLY A 54 3.24 6.68 -6.54
CA GLY A 54 3.69 5.41 -7.12
C GLY A 54 4.09 5.56 -8.59
N VAL A 55 5.25 5.03 -8.95
CA VAL A 55 5.71 4.92 -10.33
C VAL A 55 5.57 3.46 -10.76
N MET A 56 4.77 3.23 -11.81
CA MET A 56 4.56 1.90 -12.36
C MET A 56 5.69 1.52 -13.31
N GLU A 57 6.17 0.29 -13.17
CA GLU A 57 7.06 -0.36 -14.13
C GLU A 57 6.44 -1.68 -14.55
N LEU A 58 6.49 -1.94 -15.85
CA LEU A 58 6.06 -3.20 -16.44
C LEU A 58 7.30 -4.06 -16.66
N GLY A 59 7.14 -5.36 -16.44
CA GLY A 59 8.09 -6.37 -16.84
C GLY A 59 8.21 -6.47 -18.36
N ASP A 60 9.17 -7.26 -18.81
CA ASP A 60 9.40 -7.52 -20.22
C ASP A 60 8.30 -8.41 -20.81
N ALA A 61 8.20 -8.47 -22.14
CA ALA A 61 7.13 -9.18 -22.86
C ALA A 61 6.97 -10.68 -22.48
N ASP A 62 8.01 -11.30 -21.93
CA ASP A 62 8.00 -12.70 -21.50
C ASP A 62 7.48 -12.90 -20.07
N ASP A 63 7.42 -11.84 -19.26
CA ASP A 63 6.94 -11.88 -17.87
C ASP A 63 6.07 -10.64 -17.57
N PRO A 64 4.73 -10.75 -17.64
CA PRO A 64 3.79 -9.62 -17.59
C PRO A 64 3.66 -9.00 -16.19
N LEU A 65 4.69 -9.12 -15.36
CA LEU A 65 4.74 -8.57 -14.02
C LEU A 65 4.62 -7.05 -14.06
N ASN A 66 4.13 -6.48 -12.97
CA ASN A 66 4.21 -5.06 -12.75
C ASN A 66 4.62 -4.75 -11.32
N ALA A 67 5.35 -3.65 -11.18
CA ALA A 67 5.77 -3.15 -9.90
C ALA A 67 5.42 -1.67 -9.76
N TRP A 68 5.05 -1.27 -8.55
CA TRP A 68 4.88 0.11 -8.13
C TRP A 68 5.98 0.49 -7.16
N TYR A 69 6.76 1.51 -7.50
CA TYR A 69 7.85 2.02 -6.66
C TYR A 69 7.46 3.34 -6.00
N PHE A 70 7.87 3.50 -4.75
CA PHE A 70 7.63 4.69 -3.94
C PHE A 70 8.92 5.12 -3.25
N GLY A 71 9.21 6.42 -3.27
CA GLY A 71 10.41 6.98 -2.66
C GLY A 71 11.67 6.71 -3.47
N ALA A 72 12.77 6.41 -2.78
CA ALA A 72 14.01 6.04 -3.44
C ALA A 72 13.86 4.71 -4.19
N LYS A 73 14.43 4.66 -5.39
CA LYS A 73 14.49 3.46 -6.22
C LYS A 73 15.90 2.85 -6.19
N ASP A 74 15.96 1.54 -6.25
CA ASP A 74 17.18 0.76 -6.47
C ASP A 74 16.85 -0.51 -7.27
N GLU A 75 17.84 -1.37 -7.53
CA GLU A 75 17.61 -2.68 -8.12
C GLU A 75 16.77 -3.57 -7.17
N LEU A 76 15.86 -4.40 -7.71
CA LEU A 76 14.88 -5.16 -6.90
C LEU A 76 15.54 -6.03 -5.81
N PHE A 77 16.70 -6.62 -6.10
CA PHE A 77 17.44 -7.43 -5.14
C PHE A 77 18.01 -6.64 -3.94
N ALA A 78 18.08 -5.32 -4.02
CA ALA A 78 18.43 -4.46 -2.89
C ALA A 78 17.24 -4.29 -1.91
N TYR A 79 16.04 -4.68 -2.32
CA TYR A 79 14.87 -4.64 -1.47
C TYR A 79 14.72 -5.94 -0.67
N ARG A 80 14.17 -5.81 0.53
CA ARG A 80 13.81 -6.93 1.39
C ARG A 80 12.30 -7.17 1.33
N LEU A 81 11.89 -8.41 1.08
CA LEU A 81 10.49 -8.82 1.19
C LEU A 81 9.98 -8.65 2.63
N MET A 82 8.86 -7.96 2.77
CA MET A 82 8.19 -7.68 4.04
C MET A 82 6.95 -8.54 4.27
N GLY A 83 6.27 -8.91 3.19
CA GLY A 83 5.10 -9.76 3.25
C GLY A 83 4.36 -9.75 1.92
N GLN A 84 3.23 -10.45 1.92
CA GLN A 84 2.33 -10.55 0.78
C GLN A 84 0.90 -10.39 1.25
N HIS A 85 0.04 -9.90 0.37
CA HIS A 85 -1.40 -9.83 0.62
C HIS A 85 -2.17 -10.21 -0.63
N ALA A 86 -3.33 -10.83 -0.45
CA ALA A 86 -4.21 -11.20 -1.54
C ALA A 86 -4.67 -9.97 -2.33
N THR A 87 -4.75 -10.11 -3.65
CA THR A 87 -5.24 -9.10 -4.60
C THR A 87 -6.44 -9.62 -5.38
N MET A 88 -7.48 -10.02 -4.66
CA MET A 88 -8.72 -10.60 -5.21
C MET A 88 -9.40 -9.73 -6.27
N SER A 89 -9.21 -8.41 -6.21
CA SER A 89 -9.76 -7.44 -7.15
C SER A 89 -8.83 -7.11 -8.32
N GLY A 90 -7.58 -7.59 -8.29
CA GLY A 90 -6.52 -7.19 -9.22
C GLY A 90 -5.89 -5.82 -8.88
N PHE A 91 -6.09 -5.32 -7.66
CA PHE A 91 -5.54 -4.05 -7.19
C PHE A 91 -4.86 -4.21 -5.83
N ALA A 92 -3.86 -3.37 -5.59
CA ALA A 92 -3.25 -3.17 -4.29
C ALA A 92 -3.36 -1.69 -3.90
N ALA A 93 -3.51 -1.44 -2.60
CA ALA A 93 -3.65 -0.12 -2.04
C ALA A 93 -2.81 0.03 -0.77
N ILE A 94 -2.46 1.28 -0.47
CA ILE A 94 -1.75 1.67 0.75
C ILE A 94 -2.73 2.48 1.62
N ILE A 95 -2.84 2.14 2.90
CA ILE A 95 -3.67 2.83 3.89
C ILE A 95 -2.91 2.96 5.20
N GLU A 96 -3.12 4.04 5.94
CA GLU A 96 -2.58 4.13 7.31
C GLU A 96 -3.24 3.08 8.22
N LEU A 97 -2.47 2.44 9.09
CA LEU A 97 -2.98 1.38 9.96
C LEU A 97 -4.11 1.91 10.87
N GLU A 98 -3.98 3.13 11.39
CA GLU A 98 -4.99 3.77 12.23
C GLU A 98 -6.32 3.95 11.48
N GLN A 99 -6.26 4.45 10.24
CA GLN A 99 -7.45 4.60 9.41
C GLN A 99 -8.10 3.24 9.11
N LEU A 100 -7.30 2.20 8.84
CA LEU A 100 -7.81 0.85 8.63
C LEU A 100 -8.49 0.28 9.88
N GLN A 101 -7.90 0.51 11.07
CA GLN A 101 -8.48 0.11 12.35
C GLN A 101 -9.80 0.84 12.64
N ALA A 102 -9.87 2.14 12.35
CA ALA A 102 -11.08 2.92 12.49
C ALA A 102 -12.21 2.38 11.58
N ILE A 103 -11.90 2.04 10.33
CA ILE A 103 -12.86 1.41 9.40
C ILE A 103 -13.27 0.02 9.90
N ALA A 104 -12.32 -0.84 10.28
CA ALA A 104 -12.58 -2.22 10.71
C ALA A 104 -13.39 -2.31 12.01
N SER A 105 -13.27 -1.33 12.90
CA SER A 105 -14.07 -1.22 14.13
C SER A 105 -15.48 -0.65 13.90
N GLY A 106 -15.81 -0.24 12.67
CA GLY A 106 -17.10 0.35 12.33
C GLY A 106 -17.27 1.78 12.85
N SER A 107 -16.17 2.54 13.01
CA SER A 107 -16.26 3.95 13.41
C SER A 107 -17.09 4.73 12.39
N ALA A 108 -18.22 5.29 12.84
CA ALA A 108 -19.14 6.01 11.97
C ALA A 108 -18.46 7.14 11.19
N ALA A 109 -17.51 7.85 11.80
CA ALA A 109 -16.75 8.90 11.14
C ALA A 109 -15.81 8.37 10.04
N ALA A 110 -15.21 7.20 10.25
CA ALA A 110 -14.29 6.58 9.28
C ALA A 110 -15.02 5.85 8.15
N THR A 111 -16.24 5.37 8.40
CA THR A 111 -17.06 4.69 7.39
C THR A 111 -18.00 5.66 6.65
N ALA A 112 -18.29 6.82 7.22
CA ALA A 112 -19.10 7.85 6.57
C ALA A 112 -18.35 8.42 5.36
N GLY A 113 -18.89 8.19 4.16
CA GLY A 113 -18.31 8.72 2.93
C GLY A 113 -17.29 7.82 2.25
N LEU A 114 -17.12 6.56 2.69
CA LEU A 114 -16.40 5.58 1.88
C LEU A 114 -17.11 5.38 0.54
N PRO A 115 -16.38 5.42 -0.59
CA PRO A 115 -16.98 5.19 -1.90
C PRO A 115 -17.43 3.73 -2.03
N ALA A 116 -18.50 3.49 -2.79
CA ALA A 116 -18.86 2.14 -3.15
C ALA A 116 -17.74 1.54 -4.04
N TRP A 117 -17.44 0.26 -3.84
CA TRP A 117 -16.39 -0.43 -4.60
C TRP A 117 -16.53 -0.29 -6.13
N PRO A 118 -17.72 -0.48 -6.75
CA PRO A 118 -17.87 -0.30 -8.20
C PRO A 118 -17.48 1.09 -8.70
N ASP A 119 -17.85 2.14 -7.96
CA ASP A 119 -17.55 3.52 -8.32
C ASP A 119 -16.06 3.82 -8.17
N PHE A 120 -15.47 3.38 -7.05
CA PHE A 120 -14.04 3.50 -6.81
C PHE A 120 -13.21 2.78 -7.90
N LYS A 121 -13.60 1.56 -8.27
CA LYS A 121 -12.93 0.79 -9.32
C LYS A 121 -13.02 1.51 -10.67
N ALA A 122 -14.19 2.01 -11.05
CA ALA A 122 -14.37 2.75 -12.30
C ALA A 122 -13.48 4.00 -12.31
N ASP A 123 -13.50 4.79 -11.24
CA ASP A 123 -12.65 5.98 -11.14
C ASP A 123 -11.15 5.66 -11.20
N LEU A 124 -10.73 4.53 -10.62
CA LEU A 124 -9.34 4.10 -10.65
C LEU A 124 -8.91 3.66 -12.05
N GLN A 125 -9.73 2.87 -12.73
CA GLN A 125 -9.45 2.38 -14.10
C GLN A 125 -9.48 3.50 -15.14
N GLU A 126 -10.32 4.51 -14.95
CA GLU A 126 -10.40 5.69 -15.81
C GLU A 126 -9.35 6.76 -15.47
N GLY A 127 -8.55 6.56 -14.43
CA GLY A 127 -7.53 7.53 -13.99
C GLY A 127 -8.11 8.82 -13.40
N ARG A 128 -9.37 8.80 -12.94
CA ARG A 128 -10.06 9.95 -12.31
C ARG A 128 -9.67 10.15 -10.83
N LEU A 129 -9.08 9.14 -10.20
CA LEU A 129 -8.56 9.21 -8.84
C LEU A 129 -7.12 9.71 -8.83
N HIS A 130 -6.88 10.79 -8.07
CA HIS A 130 -5.56 11.28 -7.73
C HIS A 130 -5.31 11.12 -6.24
N PHE A 131 -4.08 10.77 -5.87
CA PHE A 131 -3.71 10.52 -4.48
C PHE A 131 -2.76 11.59 -3.93
N PRO A 132 -2.92 12.01 -2.66
CA PRO A 132 -3.98 11.61 -1.73
C PRO A 132 -5.36 12.15 -2.17
N SER A 133 -6.42 11.38 -1.91
CA SER A 133 -7.78 11.71 -2.30
C SER A 133 -8.63 11.98 -1.06
N VAL A 134 -9.45 13.03 -1.08
CA VAL A 134 -10.48 13.24 -0.04
C VAL A 134 -11.66 12.28 -0.18
N ARG A 135 -11.78 11.61 -1.33
CA ARG A 135 -12.88 10.68 -1.65
C ARG A 135 -12.53 9.22 -1.31
N SER A 136 -11.34 8.96 -0.77
CA SER A 136 -10.84 7.62 -0.52
C SER A 136 -9.96 7.61 0.72
N PRO A 137 -9.99 6.53 1.53
CA PRO A 137 -9.11 6.41 2.69
C PRO A 137 -7.67 6.03 2.31
N PHE A 138 -7.40 5.72 1.04
CA PHE A 138 -6.11 5.21 0.62
C PHE A 138 -5.10 6.34 0.34
N LEU A 139 -3.85 6.11 0.72
CA LEU A 139 -2.69 6.89 0.29
C LEU A 139 -2.37 6.64 -1.18
N PHE A 140 -2.68 5.44 -1.68
CA PHE A 140 -2.47 5.01 -3.06
C PHE A 140 -3.35 3.80 -3.36
N ALA A 141 -3.74 3.63 -4.62
CA ALA A 141 -4.23 2.37 -5.16
C ALA A 141 -3.76 2.21 -6.61
N GLY A 142 -3.44 0.98 -7.03
CA GLY A 142 -2.96 0.67 -8.36
C GLY A 142 -3.20 -0.78 -8.75
N THR A 143 -3.16 -1.07 -10.04
CA THR A 143 -3.36 -2.41 -10.58
C THR A 143 -2.18 -3.32 -10.23
N VAL A 144 -2.46 -4.59 -9.97
CA VAL A 144 -1.47 -5.67 -9.90
C VAL A 144 -1.92 -6.72 -10.91
N LEU A 145 -1.15 -6.86 -11.99
CA LEU A 145 -1.55 -7.63 -13.16
C LEU A 145 -1.41 -9.13 -12.90
N ASP A 146 -2.45 -9.89 -13.26
CA ASP A 146 -2.48 -11.35 -13.34
C ASP A 146 -1.87 -12.12 -12.16
N ALA A 147 -1.91 -11.54 -10.95
CA ALA A 147 -1.37 -12.16 -9.74
C ALA A 147 -2.43 -12.30 -8.63
N PRO A 148 -2.47 -13.46 -7.94
CA PRO A 148 -3.41 -13.70 -6.83
C PRO A 148 -3.02 -12.95 -5.54
N ALA A 149 -1.76 -12.52 -5.45
CA ALA A 149 -1.23 -11.76 -4.33
C ALA A 149 -0.20 -10.73 -4.82
N ALA A 150 -0.03 -9.66 -4.05
CA ALA A 150 1.02 -8.69 -4.22
C ALA A 150 2.07 -8.81 -3.12
N ALA A 151 3.34 -8.85 -3.52
CA ALA A 151 4.46 -8.80 -2.61
C ALA A 151 4.87 -7.36 -2.31
N VAL A 152 5.18 -7.10 -1.04
CA VAL A 152 5.59 -5.79 -0.56
C VAL A 152 7.03 -5.87 -0.11
N TYR A 153 7.84 -4.98 -0.68
CA TYR A 153 9.26 -4.91 -0.46
C TYR A 153 9.65 -3.56 0.15
N GLN A 154 10.68 -3.57 1.00
CA GLN A 154 11.26 -2.35 1.57
C GLN A 154 12.70 -2.17 1.11
N LEU A 155 13.08 -0.93 0.79
CA LEU A 155 14.46 -0.51 0.60
C LEU A 155 14.93 0.26 1.83
N LYS A 156 16.01 -0.21 2.45
CA LYS A 156 16.64 0.47 3.58
C LYS A 156 18.02 1.00 3.20
N LYS A 157 18.28 2.27 3.52
CA LYS A 157 19.60 2.90 3.44
C LYS A 157 19.92 3.47 4.82
N GLU A 158 21.12 3.20 5.32
CA GLU A 158 21.58 3.66 6.64
C GLU A 158 20.60 3.30 7.79
N GLY A 159 19.93 2.14 7.69
CA GLY A 159 18.97 1.66 8.68
C GLY A 159 17.56 2.27 8.59
N GLN A 160 17.34 3.28 7.75
CA GLN A 160 16.03 3.90 7.53
C GLN A 160 15.36 3.36 6.27
N VAL A 161 14.03 3.20 6.30
CA VAL A 161 13.25 2.89 5.10
C VAL A 161 13.20 4.13 4.22
N VAL A 162 13.74 4.02 3.00
CA VAL A 162 13.80 5.12 2.04
C VAL A 162 12.97 4.85 0.78
N GLY A 163 12.55 3.60 0.57
CA GLY A 163 11.73 3.21 -0.56
C GLY A 163 10.89 1.97 -0.28
N VAL A 164 9.83 1.83 -1.06
CA VAL A 164 8.89 0.72 -1.02
C VAL A 164 8.63 0.25 -2.45
N ALA A 165 8.44 -1.04 -2.64
CA ALA A 165 7.92 -1.58 -3.89
C ALA A 165 6.74 -2.52 -3.62
N ILE A 166 5.72 -2.47 -4.47
CA ILE A 166 4.62 -3.45 -4.53
C ILE A 166 4.75 -4.16 -5.86
N SER A 167 4.91 -5.49 -5.87
CA SER A 167 5.09 -6.27 -7.10
C SER A 167 4.03 -7.37 -7.21
N SER A 168 3.63 -7.69 -8.44
CA SER A 168 2.89 -8.92 -8.77
C SER A 168 3.75 -10.19 -8.60
N GLU A 169 5.07 -10.04 -8.46
CA GLU A 169 5.99 -11.14 -8.16
C GLU A 169 5.88 -11.56 -6.68
N ALA A 170 4.89 -12.40 -6.39
CA ALA A 170 4.76 -13.08 -5.11
C ALA A 170 5.56 -14.38 -5.12
N THR A 171 6.75 -14.37 -4.51
CA THR A 171 7.50 -15.61 -4.26
C THR A 171 6.74 -16.46 -3.25
N GLU A 172 6.33 -17.69 -3.57
CA GLU A 172 5.81 -18.60 -2.55
C GLU A 172 6.88 -18.79 -1.46
N LEU A 173 6.57 -18.40 -0.22
CA LEU A 173 7.44 -18.59 0.96
C LEU A 173 7.37 -20.02 1.49
#